data_AF-A0A2G9YCV8-F1
#
_entry.id   AF-A0A2G9YCV8-F1
#
_cell.length_a   1.000
_cell.length_b   1.000
_cell.length_c   1.000
_cell.angle_alpha   90.00
_cell.angle_beta   90.00
_cell.angle_gamma   90.00
#
_symmetry.space_group_name_H-M   'P 1'
#
loop_
_entity.id
_entity.type
_entity.pdbx_description
1 polymer ?
#
loop_
_entity_poly.entity_id
_entity_poly.type
_entity_poly.pdbx_seq_one_letter_code
_entity_poly.pdbx_strand_id
1 'polypeptide(L)' 'MPRFPVLTYQQVAKKIKKAGFCFYRQCKGSHEMWARDSDGKVAVIPKHLGKTIKRKGRYP' A
#
# COMPACT_ATOMS: atom_id res chain seq x y z
N MET A 1 19.50 -5.01 13.92
CA MET A 1 18.51 -5.49 12.93
C MET A 1 17.51 -4.39 12.63
N PRO A 2 17.22 -4.04 11.36
CA PRO A 2 16.22 -3.02 11.06
C PRO A 2 14.82 -3.53 11.46
N ARG A 3 14.17 -2.84 12.40
CA ARG A 3 12.78 -3.11 12.82
C ARG A 3 11.85 -2.51 11.77
N PHE A 4 11.22 -3.36 10.95
CA PHE A 4 10.23 -2.90 9.98
C PHE A 4 8.97 -2.44 10.72
N PRO A 5 8.57 -1.16 10.59
CA PRO A 5 7.40 -0.66 11.28
C PRO A 5 6.15 -1.33 10.71
N VAL A 6 5.23 -1.69 11.60
CA VAL A 6 3.91 -2.12 11.18
C VAL A 6 3.17 -0.89 10.68
N LEU A 7 2.89 -0.81 9.37
CA LEU A 7 2.28 0.36 8.76
C LEU A 7 0.76 0.22 8.66
N THR A 8 0.05 1.30 8.95
CA THR A 8 -1.37 1.40 8.63
C THR A 8 -1.56 1.80 7.17
N TYR A 9 -2.74 1.52 6.61
CA TYR A 9 -3.11 1.99 5.27
C TYR A 9 -2.86 3.50 5.10
N GLN A 10 -3.25 4.31 6.09
CA GLN A 10 -3.08 5.76 6.04
C GLN A 10 -1.59 6.17 5.94
N GLN A 11 -0.71 5.49 6.67
CA GLN A 11 0.73 5.75 6.62
C GLN A 11 1.32 5.37 5.26
N VAL A 12 0.88 4.26 4.66
CA VAL A 12 1.30 3.85 3.32
C VAL A 12 0.79 4.84 2.29
N ALA A 13 -0.50 5.16 2.28
CA ALA A 13 -1.12 6.12 1.36
C ALA A 13 -0.42 7.49 1.40
N LYS A 14 -0.08 8.00 2.60
CA LYS A 14 0.66 9.26 2.75
C LYS A 14 2.06 9.18 2.14
N LYS A 15 2.78 8.07 2.32
CA LYS A 15 4.14 7.89 1.78
C LYS A 15 4.13 7.71 0.26
N ILE A 16 3.23 6.88 -0.27
CA ILE A 16 3.19 6.62 -1.71
C ILE A 16 2.71 7.84 -2.50
N LYS A 17 1.79 8.64 -1.94
CA LYS A 17 1.40 9.94 -2.52
C LYS A 17 2.58 10.91 -2.58
N LYS A 18 3.40 10.99 -1.53
CA LYS A 18 4.66 11.77 -1.53
C LYS A 18 5.68 11.26 -2.54
N ALA A 19 5.67 9.96 -2.84
CA ALA A 19 6.52 9.35 -3.86
C ALA A 19 5.99 9.52 -5.29
N GLY A 20 4.86 10.24 -5.48
CA GLY A 20 4.27 10.52 -6.78
C GLY A 20 3.30 9.46 -7.30
N PHE A 21 2.86 8.52 -6.45
CA PHE A 21 1.79 7.61 -6.82
C PHE A 21 0.43 8.28 -6.68
N CYS A 22 -0.41 8.09 -7.70
CA CYS A 22 -1.79 8.52 -7.77
C CYS A 22 -2.72 7.32 -7.66
N PHE A 23 -3.89 7.53 -7.04
CA PHE A 23 -4.92 6.50 -7.01
C PHE A 23 -5.41 6.28 -8.44
N TYR A 24 -5.41 5.03 -8.90
CA TYR A 24 -5.84 4.67 -10.24
C TYR A 24 -7.21 4.01 -10.23
N ARG A 25 -7.39 2.92 -9.45
CA ARG A 25 -8.69 2.25 -9.33
C ARG A 25 -8.79 1.41 -8.06
N GLN A 26 -10.02 1.06 -7.68
CA GLN A 26 -10.26 -0.01 -6.74
C GLN A 26 -10.17 -1.37 -7.45
N CYS A 27 -9.49 -2.32 -6.79
CA CYS A 27 -9.40 -3.72 -7.19
C CYS A 27 -10.48 -4.55 -6.47
N LYS A 28 -10.57 -5.85 -6.80
CA LYS A 28 -11.52 -6.75 -6.14
C LYS A 28 -11.33 -6.74 -4.63
N GLY A 29 -12.45 -6.58 -3.91
CA GLY A 29 -12.47 -6.45 -2.45
C GLY A 29 -12.00 -5.08 -1.98
N SER A 30 -11.14 -5.07 -0.97
CA SER A 30 -10.67 -3.85 -0.31
C SER A 30 -9.26 -3.47 -0.73
N HIS A 31 -8.84 -3.78 -1.95
CA HIS A 31 -7.52 -3.40 -2.47
C HIS A 31 -7.65 -2.18 -3.38
N GLU A 32 -6.68 -1.28 -3.31
CA GLU A 32 -6.56 -0.14 -4.20
C GLU A 32 -5.31 -0.26 -5.05
N MET A 33 -5.42 0.08 -6.32
CA MET A 33 -4.29 0.19 -7.23
C MET A 33 -3.88 1.64 -7.36
N TRP A 34 -2.59 1.87 -7.16
CA TRP A 34 -1.94 3.16 -7.24
C TRP A 34 -0.88 3.11 -8.33
N ALA A 35 -0.87 4.08 -9.23
CA ALA A 35 0.05 4.15 -10.36
C ALA A 35 0.85 5.45 -10.31
N ARG A 36 2.07 5.42 -10.83
CA ARG A 36 2.89 6.61 -10.99
C ARG A 36 3.26 6.77 -12.46
N ASP A 37 2.79 7.85 -13.06
CA ASP A 37 2.92 8.08 -14.50
C ASP A 37 4.37 8.35 -14.92
N SER A 38 5.20 8.90 -14.01
CA SER A 38 6.60 9.26 -14.32
C SER A 38 7.46 8.05 -14.72
N ASP A 39 7.12 6.86 -14.24
CA ASP A 39 7.88 5.63 -14.54
C ASP A 39 7.01 4.38 -14.73
N GLY A 40 5.70 4.57 -14.91
CA GLY A 40 4.74 3.50 -15.14
C GLY A 40 4.60 2.48 -14.00
N LYS A 41 5.12 2.76 -12.80
CA LYS A 41 5.08 1.81 -11.68
C LYS A 41 3.69 1.73 -11.07
N VAL A 42 3.31 0.52 -10.69
CA VAL A 42 2.02 0.21 -10.07
C VAL A 42 2.21 -0.48 -8.73
N ALA A 43 1.43 -0.08 -7.73
CA ALA A 43 1.39 -0.66 -6.40
C ALA A 43 -0.05 -1.00 -6.02
N VAL A 44 -0.27 -2.20 -5.48
CA VAL A 44 -1.57 -2.61 -4.94
C VAL A 44 -1.51 -2.54 -3.41
N ILE A 45 -2.36 -1.71 -2.82
CA ILE A 45 -2.39 -1.47 -1.38
C ILE A 45 -3.70 -2.02 -0.80
N PRO A 46 -3.65 -2.92 0.19
CA PRO A 46 -4.84 -3.34 0.92
C PRO A 46 -5.34 -2.21 1.83
N LYS A 47 -6.60 -1.85 1.64
CA LYS A 47 -7.38 -0.91 2.45
C LYS A 47 -8.39 -1.66 3.32
N HIS A 48 -7.89 -2.40 4.30
CA HIS A 48 -8.74 -2.99 5.34
C HIS A 48 -8.95 -1.94 6.45
N LEU A 49 -10.21 -1.64 6.79
CA LEU A 49 -10.55 -0.80 7.94
C LEU A 49 -9.90 -1.37 9.21
N GLY A 50 -8.97 -0.64 9.81
CA GLY A 50 -8.38 -0.94 11.12
C GLY A 50 -7.29 -2.02 11.17
N LYS A 51 -6.92 -2.68 10.07
CA LYS A 51 -5.86 -3.71 10.08
C LYS A 51 -4.53 -3.17 9.56
N THR A 52 -3.49 -3.40 10.35
CA THR A 52 -2.10 -3.12 9.99
C THR A 52 -1.66 -3.99 8.81
N ILE A 53 -0.92 -3.40 7.88
CA ILE A 53 -0.39 -4.10 6.71
C ILE A 53 0.76 -5.00 7.19
N LYS A 54 0.48 -6.30 7.29
CA LYS A 54 1.45 -7.32 7.72
C LYS A 54 2.37 -7.68 6.56
N ARG A 55 3.62 -8.03 6.87
CA ARG A 55 4.56 -8.60 5.88
C ARG A 55 4.00 -9.92 5.34
N LYS A 56 4.08 -10.13 4.03
CA LYS A 56 3.92 -11.46 3.43
C LYS A 56 5.13 -12.30 3.87
N GLY A 57 4.94 -13.20 4.83
CA GLY A 57 6.05 -13.98 5.36
C GLY A 57 5.81 -14.80 6.62
N ARG A 58 4.58 -14.95 7.13
CA ARG A 58 4.19 -16.01 8.07
C ARG A 58 2.69 -16.28 7.94
N TYR A 59 2.31 -17.13 6.99
CA TYR A 59 1.25 -18.09 7.27
C TYR A 59 1.91 -19.20 8.12
N PRO A 60 1.24 -19.77 9.13
CA PRO A 60 1.74 -20.99 9.77
C PRO A 60 1.95 -22.11 8.75
#